data_AF-A0A2V8EQ72-F1
#
_entry.id   AF-A0A2V8EQ72-F1
#
_cell.length_a   1.000
_cell.length_b   1.000
_cell.length_c   1.000
_cell.angle_alpha   90.00
_cell.angle_beta   90.00
_cell.angle_gamma   90.00
#
_symmetry.space_group_name_H-M   'P 1'
#
loop_
_entity.id
_entity.type
_entity.pdbx_description
1 polymer ?
#
loop_
_entity_poly.entity_id
_entity_poly.type
_entity_poly.pdbx_seq_one_letter_code
_entity_poly.pdbx_strand_id
1 'polypeptide(L)'
;QASTKERDQKLIAEKLAELNLRLDQLEAKLSTGPFAIGSAFTLADCALAPTFFFANLMLPLLGSKPFTEGRPKLAAWWSQVQKRPAVEKVLAEQQQALMERMRQQQAQ
;
A
#
# COMPACT_ATOMS: atom_id res chain seq x y z
N GLN A 1 21.97 -16.21 -22.56
CA GLN A 1 21.87 -15.27 -21.42
C GLN A 1 20.49 -14.62 -21.53
N ALA A 2 19.67 -14.60 -20.47
CA ALA A 2 18.36 -13.94 -20.52
C ALA A 2 18.52 -12.45 -20.89
N SER A 3 17.51 -11.84 -21.51
CA SER A 3 17.46 -10.39 -21.77
C SER A 3 17.24 -9.62 -20.47
N THR A 4 17.70 -8.37 -20.36
CA THR A 4 17.47 -7.49 -19.19
C THR A 4 15.98 -7.40 -18.86
N LYS A 5 15.11 -7.28 -19.88
CA LYS A 5 13.66 -7.23 -19.73
C LYS A 5 13.06 -8.50 -19.10
N GLU A 6 13.61 -9.67 -19.42
CA GLU A 6 13.14 -10.95 -18.86
C GLU A 6 13.58 -11.09 -17.40
N ARG A 7 14.77 -10.60 -17.04
CA ARG A 7 15.22 -10.54 -15.64
C ARG A 7 14.34 -9.61 -14.81
N ASP A 8 13.96 -8.45 -15.35
CA ASP A 8 13.08 -7.49 -14.67
C ASP A 8 11.68 -8.07 -14.43
N GLN A 9 11.09 -8.74 -15.43
CA GLN A 9 9.79 -9.39 -15.28
C GLN A 9 9.81 -10.51 -14.23
N LYS A 10 10.88 -11.31 -14.22
CA LYS A 10 11.05 -12.36 -13.20
C LYS A 10 11.17 -11.75 -11.80
N LEU A 11 11.97 -10.70 -11.65
CA LEU A 11 12.14 -9.99 -10.38
C LEU A 11 10.82 -9.39 -9.88
N ILE A 12 10.04 -8.77 -10.77
CA ILE A 12 8.70 -8.24 -10.43
C ILE A 12 7.80 -9.37 -9.95
N ALA A 13 7.73 -10.49 -10.67
CA ALA A 13 6.91 -11.63 -10.27
C ALA A 13 7.30 -12.19 -8.90
N GLU A 14 8.60 -12.36 -8.64
CA GLU A 14 9.12 -12.82 -7.34
C GLU A 14 8.76 -11.85 -6.20
N LYS A 15 8.91 -10.54 -6.43
CA LYS A 15 8.59 -9.52 -5.41
C LYS A 15 7.09 -9.34 -5.18
N LEU A 16 6.27 -9.51 -6.21
CA LEU A 16 4.81 -9.55 -6.05
C LEU A 16 4.35 -10.80 -5.28
N ALA A 17 4.96 -11.96 -5.51
CA ALA A 17 4.67 -13.15 -4.73
C ALA A 17 5.05 -12.97 -3.25
N GLU A 18 6.25 -12.41 -2.98
CA GLU A 18 6.69 -12.08 -1.62
C GLU A 18 5.73 -11.08 -0.94
N LEU A 19 5.36 -10.01 -1.64
CA LEU A 19 4.45 -8.99 -1.11
C LEU A 19 3.07 -9.58 -0.79
N ASN A 20 2.50 -10.42 -1.66
CA ASN A 20 1.22 -11.07 -1.40
C ASN A 20 1.27 -11.94 -0.14
N LEU A 21 2.33 -12.72 0.04
CA LEU A 21 2.53 -13.48 1.27
C LEU A 21 2.57 -12.57 2.52
N ARG A 22 3.25 -11.42 2.44
CA ARG A 22 3.29 -10.44 3.56
C ARG A 22 1.93 -9.82 3.82
N LEU A 23 1.15 -9.53 2.78
CA LEU A 23 -0.20 -9.00 2.91
C LEU A 23 -1.14 -10.02 3.56
N ASP A 24 -1.01 -11.30 3.22
CA ASP A 24 -1.80 -12.38 3.84
C ASP A 24 -1.43 -12.56 5.32
N GLN A 25 -0.14 -12.47 5.64
CA GLN A 25 0.34 -12.47 7.04
C GLN A 25 -0.18 -11.27 7.83
N LEU A 26 -0.22 -10.09 7.20
CA LEU A 26 -0.75 -8.88 7.81
C LEU A 26 -2.26 -8.99 8.03
N GLU A 27 -3.03 -9.44 7.04
CA GLU A 27 -4.47 -9.72 7.16
C GLU A 27 -4.78 -10.65 8.34
N ALA A 28 -3.99 -11.71 8.53
CA ALA A 28 -4.14 -12.61 9.67
C ALA A 28 -3.92 -11.91 11.02
N LYS A 29 -3.04 -10.90 11.06
CA LYS A 29 -2.70 -10.13 12.27
C LYS A 29 -3.64 -8.95 12.55
N LEU A 30 -4.34 -8.44 11.53
CA LEU A 30 -5.30 -7.36 11.73
C LEU A 30 -6.43 -7.80 12.65
N SER A 31 -6.87 -6.88 13.49
CA SER A 31 -8.10 -7.04 14.26
C SER A 31 -9.33 -6.95 13.38
N THR A 32 -10.49 -7.34 13.91
CA THR A 32 -11.81 -7.09 13.30
C THR A 32 -12.33 -5.68 13.57
N GLY A 33 -11.62 -4.88 14.37
CA GLY A 33 -11.99 -3.52 14.71
C GLY A 33 -11.68 -2.52 13.58
N PRO A 34 -12.14 -1.26 13.71
CA PRO A 34 -11.95 -0.23 12.68
C PRO A 34 -10.47 0.15 12.46
N PHE A 35 -9.58 -0.19 13.40
CA PHE A 35 -8.16 0.11 13.36
C PHE A 35 -7.31 -1.16 13.44
N ALA A 36 -6.03 -1.05 13.11
CA ALA A 36 -5.14 -2.19 12.84
C ALA A 36 -5.16 -3.25 13.95
N ILE A 37 -5.18 -2.82 15.22
CA ILE A 37 -5.14 -3.72 16.39
C ILE A 37 -6.38 -3.66 17.29
N GLY A 38 -7.47 -3.00 16.85
CA GLY A 38 -8.73 -3.03 17.59
C GLY A 38 -9.61 -1.80 17.36
N SER A 39 -10.28 -1.36 18.42
CA SER A 39 -11.13 -0.18 18.44
C SER A 39 -10.38 1.14 18.57
N ALA A 40 -9.11 1.11 18.98
CA ALA A 40 -8.29 2.30 19.19
C ALA A 40 -7.31 2.51 18.02
N PHE A 41 -7.16 3.76 17.61
CA PHE A 41 -6.11 4.18 16.68
C PHE A 41 -4.76 4.19 17.39
N THR A 42 -3.75 3.58 16.79
CA THR A 42 -2.43 3.39 17.42
C THR A 42 -1.28 3.67 16.45
N LEU A 43 -0.05 3.50 16.94
CA LEU A 43 1.14 3.60 16.10
C LEU A 43 1.14 2.59 14.94
N ALA A 44 0.44 1.46 15.07
CA ALA A 44 0.28 0.50 13.98
C ALA A 44 -0.42 1.16 12.77
N ASP A 45 -1.48 1.93 13.01
CA ASP A 45 -2.19 2.65 11.95
C ASP A 45 -1.31 3.75 11.33
N CYS A 46 -0.55 4.47 12.16
CA CYS A 46 0.41 5.48 11.70
C CYS A 46 1.51 4.89 10.81
N ALA A 47 1.95 3.66 11.09
CA ALA A 47 2.94 2.98 10.26
C ALA A 47 2.34 2.46 8.95
N LEU A 48 1.13 1.89 9.02
CA LEU A 48 0.50 1.24 7.88
C LEU A 48 -0.05 2.26 6.87
N ALA A 49 -0.80 3.27 7.31
CA ALA A 49 -1.49 4.20 6.40
C ALA A 49 -0.59 4.83 5.30
N PRO A 50 0.57 5.43 5.63
CA PRO A 50 1.47 5.99 4.62
C PRO A 50 2.11 4.93 3.72
N THR A 51 2.34 3.70 4.20
CA THR A 51 2.85 2.60 3.37
C THR A 51 1.79 2.12 2.37
N PHE A 52 0.55 1.99 2.83
CA PHE A 52 -0.55 1.48 2.01
C PHE A 52 -1.04 2.48 0.95
N PHE A 53 -0.80 3.78 1.13
CA PHE A 53 -0.91 4.76 0.06
C PHE A 53 -0.09 4.35 -1.18
N PHE A 54 1.21 4.05 -0.99
CA PHE A 54 2.06 3.63 -2.10
C PHE A 54 1.69 2.25 -2.63
N ALA A 55 1.31 1.31 -1.76
CA ALA A 55 0.82 0.00 -2.22
C ALA A 55 -0.42 0.13 -3.12
N ASN A 56 -1.37 1.00 -2.75
CA ASN A 56 -2.56 1.27 -3.56
C ASN A 56 -2.21 1.82 -4.95
N LEU A 57 -1.20 2.68 -5.03
CA LEU A 57 -0.78 3.31 -6.28
C LEU A 57 0.09 2.40 -7.15
N MET A 58 1.06 1.71 -6.56
CA MET A 58 2.11 0.97 -7.28
C MET A 58 1.66 -0.42 -7.74
N LEU A 59 0.82 -1.11 -6.96
CA LEU A 59 0.44 -2.49 -7.31
C LEU A 59 -0.21 -2.61 -8.69
N PRO A 60 -1.15 -1.74 -9.08
CA PRO A 60 -1.73 -1.77 -10.44
C PRO A 60 -0.68 -1.53 -11.54
N LEU A 61 0.29 -0.64 -11.32
CA LEU A 61 1.36 -0.35 -12.28
C LEU A 61 2.30 -1.54 -12.51
N LEU A 62 2.39 -2.42 -11.52
CA LEU A 62 3.16 -3.66 -11.58
C LEU A 62 2.33 -4.87 -12.04
N GLY A 63 1.07 -4.66 -12.45
CA GLY A 63 0.17 -5.74 -12.89
C GLY A 63 -0.37 -6.61 -11.74
N SER A 64 -0.28 -6.13 -10.50
CA SER A 64 -0.83 -6.82 -9.33
C SER A 64 -2.26 -6.37 -9.03
N LYS A 65 -3.00 -7.26 -8.40
CA LYS A 65 -4.28 -6.96 -7.78
C LYS A 65 -4.12 -5.94 -6.65
N PRO A 66 -5.18 -5.16 -6.31
CA PRO A 66 -5.19 -4.30 -5.13
C PRO A 66 -4.87 -5.09 -3.86
N PHE A 67 -4.18 -4.47 -2.90
CA PHE A 67 -3.83 -5.14 -1.64
C PHE A 67 -5.05 -5.57 -0.81
N THR A 68 -6.21 -4.97 -1.07
CA THR A 68 -7.49 -5.29 -0.40
C THR A 68 -8.21 -6.50 -0.99
N GLU A 69 -7.84 -6.96 -2.19
CA GLU A 69 -8.52 -8.08 -2.84
C GLU A 69 -8.25 -9.39 -2.09
N GLY A 70 -9.31 -10.08 -1.69
CA GLY A 70 -9.22 -11.30 -0.86
C GLY A 70 -8.84 -11.05 0.60
N ARG A 71 -8.73 -9.78 1.04
CA ARG A 71 -8.26 -9.40 2.38
C ARG A 71 -9.27 -8.45 3.06
N PRO A 72 -10.38 -9.00 3.60
CA PRO A 72 -11.50 -8.19 4.08
C PRO A 72 -11.15 -7.29 5.26
N LYS A 73 -10.24 -7.68 6.17
CA LYS A 73 -9.84 -6.81 7.29
C LYS A 73 -8.98 -5.64 6.80
N LEU A 74 -8.05 -5.87 5.87
CA LEU A 74 -7.31 -4.80 5.22
C LEU A 74 -8.24 -3.85 4.46
N ALA A 75 -9.25 -4.37 3.76
CA ALA A 75 -10.25 -3.55 3.09
C ALA A 75 -11.05 -2.70 4.09
N ALA A 76 -11.52 -3.31 5.19
CA ALA A 76 -12.25 -2.62 6.24
C ALA A 76 -11.39 -1.55 6.93
N TRP A 77 -10.18 -1.92 7.34
CA TRP A 77 -9.20 -1.00 7.94
C TRP A 77 -8.92 0.18 7.01
N TRP A 78 -8.61 -0.07 5.74
CA TRP A 78 -8.32 1.00 4.78
C TRP A 78 -9.51 1.95 4.62
N SER A 79 -10.73 1.44 4.55
CA SER A 79 -11.95 2.27 4.46
C SER A 79 -12.17 3.16 5.69
N GLN A 80 -11.77 2.70 6.88
CA GLN A 80 -11.97 3.44 8.13
C GLN A 80 -10.81 4.39 8.44
N VAL A 81 -9.56 3.92 8.35
CA VAL A 81 -8.37 4.69 8.76
C VAL A 81 -8.23 5.98 7.96
N GLN A 82 -8.59 5.97 6.67
CA GLN A 82 -8.51 7.14 5.78
C GLN A 82 -9.48 8.26 6.17
N LYS A 83 -10.58 7.97 6.87
CA LYS A 83 -11.57 8.97 7.31
C LYS A 83 -11.10 9.77 8.52
N ARG A 84 -10.02 9.36 9.17
CA ARG A 84 -9.47 10.08 10.32
C ARG A 84 -8.80 11.37 9.82
N PRO A 85 -9.12 12.56 10.36
CA PRO A 85 -8.58 13.82 9.85
C PRO A 85 -7.05 13.89 9.79
N ALA A 86 -6.37 13.30 10.78
CA ALA A 86 -4.91 13.23 10.80
C ALA A 86 -4.34 12.37 9.65
N VAL A 87 -5.01 11.28 9.30
CA VAL A 87 -4.59 10.36 8.23
C VAL A 87 -4.92 10.99 6.88
N GLU A 88 -6.12 11.52 6.71
CA GLU A 88 -6.53 12.23 5.50
C GLU A 88 -5.53 13.32 5.12
N LYS A 89 -5.13 14.15 6.09
CA LYS A 89 -4.10 15.18 5.90
C LYS A 89 -2.78 14.60 5.40
N VAL A 90 -2.27 13.55 6.04
CA VAL A 90 -1.00 12.91 5.64
C VAL A 90 -1.09 12.31 4.23
N LEU A 91 -2.21 11.68 3.88
CA LEU A 91 -2.40 11.13 2.54
C LEU A 91 -2.48 12.22 1.46
N ALA A 92 -3.11 13.35 1.77
CA ALA A 92 -3.13 14.51 0.88
C ALA A 92 -1.73 15.10 0.68
N GLU A 93 -0.93 15.23 1.75
CA GLU A 93 0.47 15.68 1.68
C GLU A 93 1.33 14.73 0.85
N GLN A 94 1.17 13.41 1.01
CA GLN A 94 1.87 12.42 0.17
C GLN A 94 1.49 12.53 -1.31
N GLN A 95 0.20 12.68 -1.60
CA GLN A 95 -0.28 12.86 -2.97
C GLN A 95 0.31 14.12 -3.60
N GLN A 96 0.33 15.24 -2.87
CA GLN A 96 0.93 16.49 -3.33
C GLN A 96 2.44 16.35 -3.60
N ALA A 97 3.18 15.80 -2.64
CA ALA A 97 4.62 15.61 -2.77
C ALA A 97 4.98 14.69 -3.95
N LEU A 98 4.19 13.63 -4.17
CA LEU A 98 4.39 12.73 -5.30
C LEU A 98 4.14 13.44 -6.64
N MET A 99 3.04 14.19 -6.77
CA MET A 99 2.74 14.93 -7.99
C MET A 99 3.84 15.94 -8.31
N GLU A 100 4.34 16.65 -7.30
CA GLU A 100 5.43 17.60 -7.46
C GLU A 100 6.71 16.91 -7.95
N ARG A 101 7.07 15.77 -7.34
CA ARG A 101 8.22 14.97 -7.79
C ARG A 101 8.07 14.50 -9.25
N MET A 102 6.87 14.07 -9.65
CA MET A 102 6.61 13.64 -11.03
C MET A 102 6.76 14.80 -12.03
N ARG A 103 6.31 16.02 -11.68
CA ARG A 103 6.50 17.21 -12.53
C ARG A 103 7.97 17.56 -12.70
N GLN A 104 8.73 17.53 -11.61
CA GLN A 104 10.17 17.82 -11.65
C GLN A 104 10.93 16.83 -12.52
N GLN A 105 10.54 15.55 -12.52
CA GLN A 105 11.14 14.53 -13.40
C GLN A 105 10.79 14.71 -14.88
N GLN A 106 9.65 15.31 -15.21
CA GLN A 106 9.24 15.58 -16.60
C GLN A 106 9.89 16.85 -17.17
N ALA A 107 10.39 17.73 -16.31
CA ALA A 107 11.09 18.96 -16.69
C ALA A 107 12.60 18.78 -16.90
N GLN A 108 13.12 17.56 -16.72
CA GLN A 108 14.51 17.14 -16.95
C GLN A 108 14.58 16.21 -18.16
#